data_AF-A0A3B1CSS4-F1
#
_entry.id   AF-A0A3B1CSS4-F1
#
_cell.length_a   1.000
_cell.length_b   1.000
_cell.length_c   1.000
_cell.angle_alpha   90.00
_cell.angle_beta   90.00
_cell.angle_gamma   90.00
#
_symmetry.space_group_name_H-M   'P 1'
#
loop_
_entity.id
_entity.type
_entity.pdbx_description
1 polymer ?
#
loop_
_entity_poly.entity_id
_entity_poly.type
_entity_poly.pdbx_seq_one_letter_code
_entity_poly.pdbx_strand_id
1 'polypeptide(L)'
;MKKLIAVLLVTFLGAGCSTVSLGVNDTYAITSEKVSRIDEGSTTMEQLNEMFGKPEMNIPAESGAYYFYKDLSLNSLWVVLDDNLTVKKYTWSN
;
A
#
# COMPACT_ATOMS: atom_id res chain seq x y z
N MET A 1 -35.49 50.89 16.17
CA MET A 1 -35.13 49.77 15.29
C MET A 1 -34.33 48.76 16.09
N LYS A 2 -34.80 47.50 16.12
CA LYS A 2 -34.41 46.45 17.06
C LYS A 2 -32.99 45.94 16.77
N LYS A 3 -32.20 45.78 17.83
CA LYS A 3 -30.88 45.15 17.83
C LYS A 3 -31.01 43.70 17.36
N LEU A 4 -30.30 43.31 16.32
CA LEU A 4 -30.09 41.92 15.94
C LEU A 4 -28.62 41.59 16.15
N ILE A 5 -28.30 41.33 17.42
CA ILE A 5 -27.16 40.51 17.81
C ILE A 5 -27.67 39.07 17.72
N ALA A 6 -27.31 38.36 16.66
CA ALA A 6 -27.47 36.91 16.59
C ALA A 6 -26.08 36.31 16.54
N VAL A 7 -25.59 35.98 17.74
CA VAL A 7 -24.48 35.07 17.97
C VAL A 7 -25.00 33.65 17.68
N LEU A 8 -24.39 32.98 16.70
CA LEU A 8 -24.36 31.53 16.48
C LEU A 8 -23.09 31.34 15.63
N LEU A 9 -21.92 31.01 16.14
CA LEU A 9 -21.54 29.89 17.01
C LEU A 9 -22.02 28.54 16.45
N VAL A 10 -21.43 28.10 15.34
CA VAL A 10 -20.94 26.72 15.23
C VAL A 10 -19.66 26.74 14.41
N THR A 11 -18.56 26.52 15.12
CA THR A 11 -17.33 25.88 14.69
C THR A 11 -17.49 25.02 13.43
N PHE A 12 -17.00 25.51 12.29
CA PHE A 12 -16.37 24.63 11.32
C PHE A 12 -14.88 24.94 11.34
N LEU A 13 -14.26 24.60 12.48
CA LEU A 13 -12.87 24.19 12.50
C LEU A 13 -12.82 22.93 11.65
N GLY A 14 -12.77 23.11 10.33
CA GLY A 14 -12.18 22.14 9.45
C GLY A 14 -10.70 22.12 9.83
N ALA A 15 -10.38 21.41 10.91
CA ALA A 15 -9.14 20.68 10.97
C ALA A 15 -9.22 19.70 9.80
N GLY A 16 -8.92 20.21 8.59
CA GLY A 16 -8.42 19.36 7.56
C GLY A 16 -7.18 18.74 8.18
N CYS A 17 -7.30 17.51 8.68
CA CYS A 17 -6.19 16.60 8.67
C CYS A 17 -5.77 16.54 7.20
N SER A 18 -4.89 17.45 6.80
CA SER A 18 -4.00 17.16 5.71
C SER A 18 -3.18 16.00 6.24
N THR A 19 -3.64 14.78 5.94
CA THR A 19 -2.79 13.61 6.02
C THR A 19 -1.61 13.98 5.15
N VAL A 20 -0.49 14.33 5.77
CA VAL A 20 0.75 14.59 5.08
C VAL A 20 1.05 13.26 4.40
N SER A 21 0.71 13.18 3.11
CA SER A 21 1.13 12.07 2.27
C SER A 21 2.64 12.24 2.16
N LEU A 22 3.36 11.57 3.06
CA LEU A 22 4.80 11.48 3.03
C LEU A 22 5.12 10.80 1.70
N GLY A 23 5.53 11.63 0.74
CA GLY A 23 5.50 11.31 -0.68
C GLY A 23 6.28 10.05 -1.00
N VAL A 24 5.55 8.97 -1.20
CA VAL A 24 5.96 7.83 -2.01
C VAL A 24 4.91 7.68 -3.10
N ASN A 25 5.38 7.49 -4.33
CA ASN A 25 4.55 7.35 -5.52
C ASN A 25 3.41 6.34 -5.28
N ASP A 26 2.18 6.84 -5.13
CA ASP A 26 0.96 6.09 -4.78
C ASP A 26 0.71 4.90 -5.74
N THR A 27 1.23 5.04 -6.97
CA THR A 27 1.25 4.01 -8.00
C THR A 27 1.72 2.64 -7.49
N TYR A 28 2.68 2.58 -6.57
CA TYR A 28 3.24 1.32 -6.07
C TYR A 28 2.89 1.03 -4.61
N ALA A 29 2.08 1.87 -3.96
CA ALA A 29 1.63 1.62 -2.59
C ALA A 29 0.99 0.23 -2.46
N ILE A 30 1.37 -0.50 -1.40
CA ILE A 30 0.78 -1.80 -1.08
C ILE A 30 -0.56 -1.53 -0.42
N THR A 31 -1.65 -1.88 -1.10
CA THR A 31 -3.02 -1.70 -0.61
C THR A 31 -3.75 -3.04 -0.57
N SER A 32 -4.79 -3.15 0.25
CA SER A 32 -5.65 -4.34 0.31
C SER A 32 -6.18 -4.72 -1.08
N GLU A 33 -6.55 -3.72 -1.88
CA GLU A 33 -7.07 -3.91 -3.23
C GLU A 33 -6.03 -4.56 -4.14
N LYS A 34 -4.79 -4.07 -4.16
CA LYS A 34 -3.73 -4.67 -4.99
C LYS A 34 -3.32 -6.05 -4.50
N VAL A 35 -3.22 -6.25 -3.18
CA VAL A 35 -2.89 -7.55 -2.60
C VAL A 35 -3.97 -8.58 -2.95
N SER A 36 -5.25 -8.20 -2.94
CA SER A 36 -6.36 -9.09 -3.32
C SER A 36 -6.35 -9.55 -4.78
N ARG A 37 -5.54 -8.91 -5.64
CA ARG A 37 -5.35 -9.30 -7.05
C ARG A 37 -4.23 -10.33 -7.23
N ILE A 38 -3.49 -10.68 -6.18
CA ILE A 38 -2.47 -11.72 -6.21
C ILE A 38 -3.16 -13.08 -6.15
N ASP A 39 -2.93 -13.88 -7.18
CA ASP A 39 -3.41 -15.26 -7.31
C ASP A 39 -2.22 -16.23 -7.30
N GLU A 40 -2.22 -17.14 -6.33
CA GLU A 40 -1.16 -18.15 -6.19
C GLU A 40 -1.23 -19.13 -7.37
N GLY A 41 -0.09 -19.37 -8.03
CA GLY A 41 0.05 -20.21 -9.22
C GLY A 41 -0.19 -19.48 -10.55
N SER A 42 -0.67 -18.23 -10.51
CA SER A 42 -0.99 -17.46 -11.73
C SER A 42 -0.24 -16.14 -11.81
N THR A 43 -0.14 -15.41 -10.70
CA THR A 43 0.49 -14.08 -10.70
C THR A 43 1.99 -14.21 -10.93
N THR A 44 2.54 -13.46 -11.89
CA THR A 44 3.97 -13.49 -12.23
C THR A 44 4.75 -12.39 -11.52
N MET A 45 6.08 -12.54 -11.45
CA MET A 45 6.97 -11.47 -10.99
C MET A 45 6.79 -10.16 -11.77
N GLU A 46 6.53 -10.24 -13.08
CA GLU A 46 6.31 -9.06 -13.91
C GLU A 46 5.06 -8.29 -13.45
N GLN A 47 3.95 -9.00 -13.21
CA GLN A 47 2.71 -8.41 -12.70
C GLN A 47 2.89 -7.84 -11.28
N LEU A 48 3.67 -8.51 -10.41
CA LEU A 48 4.02 -7.96 -9.10
C LEU A 48 4.78 -6.64 -9.22
N ASN A 49 5.73 -6.56 -10.15
CA ASN A 49 6.49 -5.33 -10.39
C ASN A 49 5.62 -4.21 -10.97
N GLU A 50 4.62 -4.53 -11.79
CA GLU A 50 3.63 -3.56 -12.26
C GLU A 50 2.77 -3.02 -11.10
N MET A 51 2.38 -3.88 -10.16
CA MET A 51 1.54 -3.51 -9.02
C MET A 51 2.29 -2.76 -7.92
N PHE A 52 3.49 -3.22 -7.58
CA PHE A 52 4.22 -2.83 -6.37
C PHE A 52 5.60 -2.25 -6.65
N GLY A 53 6.00 -2.13 -7.91
CA GLY A 53 7.34 -1.73 -8.30
C GLY A 53 8.35 -2.85 -8.02
N LYS A 54 9.63 -2.56 -8.21
CA LYS A 54 10.68 -3.54 -7.89
C LYS A 54 10.68 -3.86 -6.39
N PRO A 55 10.96 -5.13 -6.02
CA PRO A 55 11.14 -5.52 -4.64
C PRO A 55 12.35 -4.78 -4.04
N GLU A 56 12.26 -4.47 -2.75
CA GLU A 56 13.36 -3.84 -2.01
C GLU A 56 14.49 -4.84 -1.75
N MET A 57 14.15 -6.12 -1.62
CA MET A 57 15.11 -7.18 -1.33
C MET A 57 14.71 -8.50 -2.00
N ASN A 58 15.72 -9.22 -2.49
CA ASN A 58 15.64 -10.64 -2.82
C ASN A 58 16.45 -11.40 -1.77
N ILE A 59 15.86 -12.43 -1.16
CA ILE A 59 16.48 -13.22 -0.09
C ILE A 59 16.91 -14.57 -0.66
N PRO A 60 18.21 -14.78 -0.92
CA PRO A 60 18.69 -15.97 -1.63
C PRO A 60 18.56 -17.27 -0.83
N ALA A 61 18.52 -17.18 0.50
CA ALA A 61 18.47 -18.33 1.40
C ALA A 61 17.13 -19.09 1.34
N GLU A 62 16.07 -18.41 0.94
CA GLU A 62 14.76 -18.99 0.64
C GLU A 62 14.54 -18.78 -0.86
N SER A 63 15.01 -19.72 -1.69
CA SER A 63 15.01 -19.60 -3.15
C SER A 63 13.71 -18.99 -3.67
N GLY A 64 13.80 -17.76 -4.21
CA GLY A 64 12.66 -17.05 -4.80
C GLY A 64 11.84 -16.20 -3.83
N ALA A 65 12.33 -15.87 -2.63
CA ALA A 65 11.66 -14.94 -1.72
C ALA A 65 11.98 -13.47 -2.03
N TYR A 66 10.93 -12.66 -2.18
CA TYR A 66 11.00 -11.24 -2.49
C TYR A 66 10.22 -10.42 -1.48
N TYR A 67 10.83 -9.32 -1.05
CA TYR A 67 10.25 -8.41 -0.08
C TYR A 67 9.92 -7.07 -0.74
N PHE A 68 8.66 -6.68 -0.63
CA PHE A 68 8.15 -5.39 -1.06
C PHE A 68 7.76 -4.59 0.18
N TYR A 69 8.28 -3.36 0.30
CA TYR A 69 7.94 -2.43 1.35
C TYR A 69 7.75 -1.04 0.73
N LYS A 70 6.58 -0.43 0.95
CA LYS A 70 6.26 0.90 0.40
C LYS A 70 5.62 1.74 1.51
N ASP A 71 6.28 2.86 1.81
CA ASP A 71 6.36 3.53 3.12
C ASP A 71 5.10 4.28 3.64
N LEU A 72 3.89 4.01 3.14
CA LEU A 72 2.71 4.80 3.54
C LEU A 72 1.98 4.29 4.80
N SER A 73 2.10 2.99 5.11
CA SER A 73 1.28 2.37 6.17
C SER A 73 2.00 1.27 6.96
N LEU A 74 3.34 1.20 6.88
CA LEU A 74 4.11 0.01 7.30
C LEU A 74 3.68 -1.29 6.61
N ASN A 75 2.92 -1.17 5.51
CA ASN A 75 2.49 -2.30 4.71
C ASN A 75 3.70 -2.96 4.07
N SER A 76 3.79 -4.27 4.24
CA SER A 76 4.85 -5.06 3.61
C SER A 76 4.28 -6.34 3.02
N LEU A 77 4.84 -6.76 1.89
CA LEU A 77 4.45 -7.95 1.19
C LEU A 77 5.67 -8.85 0.99
N TRP A 78 5.58 -10.05 1.53
CA TRP A 78 6.52 -11.13 1.31
C TRP A 78 5.95 -12.07 0.26
N VAL A 79 6.71 -12.37 -0.77
CA VAL A 79 6.28 -13.25 -1.86
C VAL A 79 7.33 -14.32 -2.09
N VAL A 80 6.92 -15.57 -2.18
CA VAL A 80 7.75 -16.70 -2.61
C VAL A 80 7.31 -17.08 -4.01
N LEU A 81 8.26 -17.13 -4.95
CA LEU A 81 8.03 -17.58 -6.31
C LEU A 81 8.39 -19.05 -6.50
N ASP A 82 7.75 -19.70 -7.46
CA ASP A 82 8.18 -21.00 -7.99
C ASP A 82 9.26 -20.85 -9.06
N ASP A 83 9.71 -21.98 -9.63
CA ASP A 83 10.75 -22.00 -10.66
C ASP A 83 10.33 -21.30 -11.96
N ASN A 84 9.02 -21.07 -12.17
CA ASN A 84 8.46 -20.35 -13.31
C ASN A 84 8.28 -18.85 -13.04
N LEU A 85 8.78 -18.34 -11.91
CA LEU A 85 8.60 -16.96 -11.46
C LEU A 85 7.12 -16.57 -11.24
N THR A 86 6.30 -17.55 -10.84
CA THR A 86 4.91 -17.33 -10.44
C THR A 86 4.76 -17.40 -8.92
N VAL A 87 3.79 -16.68 -8.36
CA VAL A 87 3.56 -16.63 -6.91
C VAL A 87 3.19 -18.00 -6.40
N LYS A 88 4.06 -18.61 -5.59
CA LYS A 88 3.75 -19.85 -4.87
C LYS A 88 3.03 -19.58 -3.55
N LYS A 89 3.43 -18.52 -2.86
CA LYS A 89 2.87 -18.11 -1.57
C LYS A 89 3.15 -16.65 -1.31
N TYR A 90 2.29 -15.96 -0.58
CA TYR A 90 2.60 -14.63 -0.07
C TYR A 90 2.14 -14.40 1.38
N THR A 91 2.64 -13.34 1.99
CA THR A 91 2.19 -12.86 3.31
C THR A 91 2.19 -11.34 3.29
N TRP A 92 1.04 -10.76 3.61
CA TRP A 92 0.88 -9.31 3.73
C TRP A 92 0.74 -8.94 5.20
N SER A 93 1.56 -7.99 5.63
CA SER A 93 1.46 -7.33 6.92
C SER A 93 0.92 -5.91 6.71
N ASN A 94 -0.14 -5.55 7.43
CA ASN A 94 -0.77 -4.23 7.42
C ASN A 94 -0.83 -3.62 8.81
#